data_AF-A0A2G4JCT2-F1
#
_entry.id   AF-A0A2G4JCT2-F1
#
_cell.length_a   1.000
_cell.length_b   1.000
_cell.length_c   1.000
_cell.angle_alpha   90.00
_cell.angle_beta   90.00
_cell.angle_gamma   90.00
#
_symmetry.space_group_name_H-M   'P 1'
#
loop_
_entity.id
_entity.type
_entity.pdbx_description
1 polymer ?
#
loop_
_entity_poly.entity_id
_entity_poly.type
_entity_poly.pdbx_seq_one_letter_code
_entity_poly.pdbx_strand_id
1 'polypeptide(L)'
;MTDSMIYDVKSLLDKEKGDERILKQILRACENDEVISNFEINYVKKLIDDSLTLASQIKSDVATQEKSIVPEIIFSSNQNIEPLFSTSPRNPAVKSKNTKIFISVGSAIFAIIVILGLSTSGISNVVSDDSISIKTDLSTYEKGDIISISGTSISNKINLSIENQNGQLVWSEQLSVKNNNEFSTLTIAGGDGWNKSGIFTIKAEDNSGIKSNTFSFKI
;
A
#
# COMPACT_ATOMS: atom_id res chain seq x y z
N MET A 1 -18.26 -20.18 1.55
CA MET A 1 -17.09 -19.56 2.21
C MET A 1 -17.51 -18.71 3.41
N THR A 2 -18.69 -18.08 3.39
CA THR A 2 -19.30 -17.30 4.47
C THR A 2 -19.56 -18.13 5.74
N ASP A 3 -19.97 -19.39 5.62
CA ASP A 3 -20.29 -20.25 6.78
C ASP A 3 -19.13 -20.42 7.78
N SER A 4 -17.90 -20.55 7.29
CA SER A 4 -16.70 -20.65 8.15
C SER A 4 -16.47 -19.37 8.93
N MET A 5 -16.67 -18.22 8.28
CA MET A 5 -16.43 -16.91 8.86
C MET A 5 -17.49 -16.52 9.89
N ILE A 6 -18.75 -16.94 9.70
CA ILE A 6 -19.83 -16.76 10.68
C ILE A 6 -19.48 -17.46 11.99
N TYR A 7 -19.00 -18.71 11.91
CA TYR A 7 -18.62 -19.49 13.10
C TYR A 7 -17.45 -18.83 13.85
N ASP A 8 -16.42 -18.39 13.12
CA ASP A 8 -15.25 -17.74 13.72
C ASP A 8 -15.61 -16.44 14.43
N VAL A 9 -16.43 -15.58 13.80
CA VAL A 9 -16.88 -14.32 14.41
C VAL A 9 -17.75 -14.56 15.64
N LYS A 10 -18.63 -15.56 15.62
CA LYS A 10 -19.42 -15.97 16.81
C LYS A 10 -18.51 -16.42 17.95
N SER A 11 -17.46 -17.21 17.65
CA SER A 11 -16.50 -17.62 18.67
C SER A 11 -15.69 -16.45 19.23
N LEU A 12 -15.37 -15.43 18.43
CA LEU A 12 -14.64 -14.24 18.89
C LEU A 12 -15.50 -13.37 19.81
N LEU A 13 -16.78 -13.20 19.49
CA LEU A 13 -17.76 -12.50 20.33
C LEU A 13 -17.94 -13.20 21.69
N ASP A 14 -18.09 -14.52 21.68
CA ASP A 14 -18.26 -15.32 22.91
C ASP A 14 -17.03 -15.24 23.84
N LYS A 15 -15.83 -15.17 23.25
CA LYS A 15 -14.57 -15.05 24.00
C LYS A 15 -14.19 -13.60 24.35
N GLU A 16 -15.05 -12.63 24.04
CA GLU A 16 -14.78 -11.19 24.19
C GLU A 16 -13.43 -10.76 23.55
N LYS A 17 -13.09 -11.35 22.41
CA LYS A 17 -11.83 -11.10 21.69
C LYS A 17 -12.05 -10.13 20.54
N GLY A 18 -11.70 -8.87 20.77
CA GLY A 18 -11.76 -7.80 19.77
C GLY A 18 -12.80 -6.75 20.10
N ASP A 19 -13.14 -5.93 19.10
CA ASP A 19 -14.17 -4.91 19.18
C ASP A 19 -15.52 -5.53 18.85
N GLU A 20 -16.36 -5.63 19.86
CA GLU A 20 -17.70 -6.20 19.77
C GLU A 20 -18.56 -5.51 18.71
N ARG A 21 -18.41 -4.19 18.50
CA ARG A 21 -19.22 -3.44 17.53
C ARG A 21 -18.84 -3.85 16.11
N ILE A 22 -17.54 -3.95 15.85
CA ILE A 22 -17.00 -4.39 14.54
C ILE A 22 -17.41 -5.84 14.28
N LEU A 23 -17.22 -6.73 15.27
CA LEU A 23 -17.58 -8.14 15.11
C LEU A 23 -19.09 -8.34 14.90
N LYS A 24 -19.95 -7.58 15.57
CA LYS A 24 -21.41 -7.61 15.33
C LYS A 24 -21.78 -7.10 13.94
N GLN A 25 -21.09 -6.07 13.46
CA GLN A 25 -21.32 -5.54 12.10
C GLN A 25 -20.93 -6.59 11.04
N ILE A 26 -19.76 -7.20 11.19
CA ILE A 26 -19.29 -8.26 10.30
C ILE A 26 -20.24 -9.46 10.36
N LEU A 27 -20.67 -9.87 11.55
CA LEU A 27 -21.62 -10.97 11.71
C LEU A 27 -22.93 -10.70 10.99
N ARG A 28 -23.48 -9.49 11.15
CA ARG A 28 -24.69 -9.07 10.44
C ARG A 28 -24.48 -9.11 8.93
N ALA A 29 -23.36 -8.60 8.43
CA ALA A 29 -23.06 -8.60 7.01
C ALA A 29 -22.99 -10.05 6.48
N CYS A 30 -22.30 -10.95 7.19
CA CYS A 30 -22.26 -12.38 6.86
C CYS A 30 -23.65 -13.03 6.85
N GLU A 31 -24.50 -12.77 7.86
CA GLU A 31 -25.83 -13.38 8.00
C GLU A 31 -26.83 -12.89 6.93
N ASN A 32 -26.56 -11.73 6.32
CA ASN A 32 -27.38 -11.17 5.24
C ASN A 32 -26.73 -11.32 3.85
N ASP A 33 -25.66 -12.12 3.72
CA ASP A 33 -24.88 -12.30 2.49
C ASP A 33 -24.38 -10.98 1.86
N GLU A 34 -24.11 -9.98 2.71
CA GLU A 34 -23.55 -8.69 2.30
C GLU A 34 -22.05 -8.81 2.03
N VAL A 35 -21.53 -7.90 1.19
CA VAL A 35 -20.08 -7.86 0.89
C VAL A 35 -19.34 -7.32 2.11
N ILE A 36 -18.32 -8.08 2.52
CA ILE A 36 -17.46 -7.73 3.65
C ILE A 36 -16.13 -7.22 3.10
N SER A 37 -15.64 -6.13 3.67
CA SER A 37 -14.39 -5.53 3.23
C SER A 37 -13.18 -6.42 3.54
N ASN A 38 -12.12 -6.29 2.75
CA ASN A 38 -10.85 -6.96 3.03
C ASN A 38 -10.28 -6.57 4.40
N PHE A 39 -10.55 -5.36 4.87
CA PHE A 39 -10.17 -4.92 6.21
C PHE A 39 -10.84 -5.77 7.29
N GLU A 40 -12.15 -5.95 7.22
CA GLU A 40 -12.93 -6.76 8.16
C GLU A 40 -12.52 -8.24 8.13
N ILE A 41 -12.25 -8.79 6.94
CA ILE A 41 -11.74 -10.16 6.79
C ILE A 41 -10.38 -10.31 7.48
N ASN A 42 -9.46 -9.36 7.26
CA ASN A 42 -8.13 -9.41 7.86
C ASN A 42 -8.17 -9.13 9.38
N TYR A 43 -9.12 -8.32 9.83
CA TYR A 43 -9.37 -8.05 11.24
C TYR A 43 -9.75 -9.33 11.98
N VAL A 44 -10.72 -10.08 11.45
CA VAL A 44 -11.15 -11.37 12.02
C VAL A 44 -10.01 -12.39 12.01
N LYS A 45 -9.27 -12.51 10.90
CA LYS A 45 -8.10 -13.41 10.80
C LYS A 45 -7.05 -13.12 11.87
N LYS A 46 -6.71 -11.85 12.08
CA LYS A 46 -5.75 -11.44 13.11
C LYS A 46 -6.21 -11.85 14.51
N LEU A 47 -7.48 -11.65 14.84
CA LEU A 47 -8.02 -12.04 16.14
C LEU A 47 -7.98 -13.57 16.37
N ILE A 48 -8.21 -14.35 15.32
CA ILE A 48 -8.09 -15.81 15.38
C ILE A 48 -6.63 -16.20 15.62
N ASP A 49 -5.69 -15.65 14.84
CA ASP A 49 -4.26 -15.93 14.97
C ASP A 49 -3.73 -15.54 16.36
N ASP A 50 -4.13 -14.36 16.87
CA ASP A 50 -3.78 -13.90 18.22
C ASP A 50 -4.36 -14.85 19.29
N SER A 51 -5.58 -15.36 19.09
CA SER A 51 -6.21 -16.31 20.02
C SER A 51 -5.55 -17.70 20.01
N LEU A 52 -5.06 -18.16 18.85
CA LEU A 52 -4.32 -19.42 18.70
C LEU A 52 -2.90 -19.31 19.29
N THR A 53 -2.27 -18.14 19.15
CA THR A 53 -0.96 -17.85 19.73
C THR A 53 -1.02 -17.76 21.24
N LEU A 54 -2.10 -17.19 21.80
CA LEU A 54 -2.31 -17.16 23.24
C LEU A 54 -2.63 -18.57 23.79
N ALA A 55 -3.41 -19.37 23.06
CA ALA A 55 -3.71 -20.75 23.45
C ALA A 55 -2.46 -21.67 23.41
N SER A 56 -1.52 -21.44 22.49
CA SER A 56 -0.26 -22.20 22.45
C SER A 56 0.70 -21.82 23.57
N GLN A 57 0.67 -20.57 24.06
CA GLN A 57 1.41 -20.13 25.24
C GLN A 57 0.78 -20.60 26.55
N ILE A 58 -0.56 -20.62 26.66
CA ILE A 58 -1.26 -21.10 27.86
C ILE A 58 -1.15 -22.63 28.03
N LYS A 59 -0.88 -23.39 26.97
CA LYS A 59 -0.64 -24.85 27.07
C LYS A 59 0.77 -25.20 27.58
N SER A 60 1.67 -24.21 27.73
CA SER A 60 3.05 -24.45 28.14
C SER A 60 3.31 -24.30 29.64
N ASP A 61 2.30 -23.96 30.44
CA ASP A 61 2.40 -23.88 31.90
C ASP A 61 1.17 -24.54 32.54
N VAL A 62 1.14 -25.88 32.54
CA VAL A 62 0.47 -26.77 33.52
C VAL A 62 0.67 -28.23 33.08
N ALA A 63 1.11 -29.05 34.05
CA ALA A 63 1.12 -30.52 34.08
C ALA A 63 2.38 -31.27 33.60
N THR A 64 3.24 -31.52 34.58
CA THR A 64 4.30 -32.54 34.71
C THR A 64 3.77 -34.00 34.61
N GLN A 65 4.64 -34.88 34.07
CA GLN A 65 4.73 -36.36 34.17
C GLN A 65 3.79 -37.26 33.32
N GLU A 66 4.36 -37.97 32.31
CA GLU A 66 4.59 -39.44 32.33
C GLU A 66 5.18 -39.98 30.98
N LYS A 67 6.44 -40.47 31.05
CA LYS A 67 7.05 -41.68 30.43
C LYS A 67 6.93 -42.00 28.90
N SER A 68 8.10 -41.98 28.22
CA SER A 68 8.62 -42.96 27.19
C SER A 68 7.92 -43.02 25.80
N ILE A 69 8.52 -43.06 24.60
CA ILE A 69 9.72 -43.70 24.00
C ILE A 69 10.04 -42.97 22.68
N VAL A 70 11.33 -42.83 22.32
CA VAL A 70 11.88 -42.42 21.00
C VAL A 70 12.19 -43.70 20.17
N PRO A 71 12.15 -43.71 18.83
CA PRO A 71 13.36 -43.43 18.01
C PRO A 71 13.05 -42.53 16.80
N GLU A 72 13.75 -41.43 16.57
CA GLU A 72 15.02 -41.34 15.81
C GLU A 72 14.87 -41.76 14.33
N ILE A 73 14.69 -40.78 13.45
CA ILE A 73 15.20 -40.85 12.07
C ILE A 73 16.06 -39.61 11.86
N ILE A 74 17.36 -39.84 11.95
CA ILE A 74 18.42 -38.93 11.50
C ILE A 74 18.45 -39.00 9.97
N PHE A 75 18.40 -37.85 9.32
CA PHE A 75 19.20 -37.61 8.11
C PHE A 75 19.92 -36.27 8.30
N SER A 76 21.24 -36.36 8.43
CA SER A 76 22.15 -35.23 8.54
C SER A 76 22.91 -35.02 7.24
N SER A 77 23.27 -33.74 7.02
CA SER A 77 24.43 -33.25 6.25
C SER A 77 24.24 -33.10 4.74
N ASN A 78 24.76 -32.10 4.03
CA ASN A 78 25.05 -30.66 4.20
C ASN A 78 25.62 -30.20 2.83
N GLN A 79 25.34 -28.95 2.44
CA GLN A 79 26.15 -28.07 1.55
C GLN A 79 26.38 -28.45 0.07
N ASN A 80 25.95 -27.58 -0.89
CA ASN A 80 26.81 -26.52 -1.45
C ASN A 80 26.03 -25.60 -2.43
N ILE A 81 26.49 -24.36 -2.54
CA ILE A 81 26.02 -23.23 -3.38
C ILE A 81 26.86 -23.20 -4.67
N GLU A 82 26.27 -22.95 -5.84
CA GLU A 82 26.61 -21.84 -6.76
C GLU A 82 25.80 -21.83 -8.10
N PRO A 83 25.72 -20.67 -8.79
CA PRO A 83 24.65 -20.30 -9.71
C PRO A 83 24.97 -20.60 -11.18
N LEU A 84 23.93 -20.83 -12.00
CA LEU A 84 24.08 -20.82 -13.45
C LEU A 84 23.59 -19.49 -14.04
N PHE A 85 24.57 -18.67 -14.43
CA PHE A 85 24.40 -17.59 -15.40
C PHE A 85 24.16 -18.19 -16.80
N SER A 86 23.15 -17.67 -17.52
CA SER A 86 23.22 -17.62 -18.99
C SER A 86 22.30 -16.54 -19.58
N THR A 87 22.97 -15.47 -20.00
CA THR A 87 22.82 -14.78 -21.30
C THR A 87 21.67 -13.79 -21.55
N SER A 88 22.04 -12.51 -21.40
CA SER A 88 21.54 -11.27 -21.99
C SER A 88 20.74 -11.35 -23.32
N PRO A 89 19.64 -10.59 -23.43
CA PRO A 89 19.25 -9.90 -24.65
C PRO A 89 19.71 -8.43 -24.61
N ARG A 90 20.77 -8.19 -25.38
CA ARG A 90 21.17 -6.97 -26.10
C ARG A 90 20.18 -5.79 -26.06
N ASN A 91 20.57 -4.74 -25.34
CA ASN A 91 20.06 -3.37 -25.47
C ASN A 91 20.07 -2.90 -26.95
N PRO A 92 19.01 -2.29 -27.48
CA PRO A 92 19.15 -1.35 -28.57
C PRO A 92 19.70 -0.03 -28.00
N ALA A 93 20.92 0.32 -28.43
CA ALA A 93 21.52 1.62 -28.17
C ALA A 93 20.59 2.75 -28.66
N VAL A 94 20.00 3.50 -27.73
CA VAL A 94 19.36 4.77 -28.05
C VAL A 94 20.48 5.78 -28.32
N LYS A 95 20.69 6.07 -29.61
CA LYS A 95 21.51 7.17 -30.10
C LYS A 95 21.06 8.47 -29.43
N SER A 96 21.83 8.93 -28.45
CA SER A 96 21.82 10.31 -27.96
C SER A 96 22.08 11.25 -29.14
N LYS A 97 21.02 11.86 -29.68
CA LYS A 97 21.14 12.98 -30.60
C LYS A 97 21.38 14.24 -29.77
N ASN A 98 22.63 14.67 -29.75
CA ASN A 98 23.11 15.98 -29.33
C ASN A 98 22.31 17.12 -29.99
N THR A 99 21.30 17.61 -29.27
CA THR A 99 20.59 18.86 -29.59
C THR A 99 21.48 20.04 -29.21
N LYS A 100 22.00 20.72 -30.23
CA LYS A 100 22.70 22.00 -30.09
C LYS A 100 21.67 23.08 -29.78
N ILE A 101 21.68 23.58 -28.55
CA ILE A 101 20.86 24.71 -28.11
C ILE A 101 21.60 25.98 -28.56
N PHE A 102 21.07 26.67 -29.59
CA PHE A 102 21.54 27.99 -29.98
C PHE A 102 20.78 29.02 -29.15
N ILE A 103 21.44 29.58 -28.13
CA ILE A 103 20.97 30.75 -27.39
C ILE A 103 21.27 31.98 -28.26
N SER A 104 20.31 32.39 -29.08
CA SER A 104 20.37 33.69 -29.76
C SER A 104 19.92 34.78 -28.78
N VAL A 105 20.90 35.45 -28.18
CA VAL A 105 20.70 36.70 -27.45
C VAL A 105 20.35 37.80 -28.44
N GLY A 106 19.14 38.32 -28.37
CA GLY A 106 18.63 39.38 -29.22
C GLY A 106 17.81 40.40 -28.43
N SER A 107 18.52 41.41 -27.93
CA SER A 107 18.13 42.82 -27.75
C SER A 107 16.87 43.18 -26.93
N ALA A 108 17.15 43.69 -25.72
CA ALA A 108 16.68 44.95 -25.14
C ALA A 108 15.22 45.38 -25.33
N ILE A 109 14.43 45.24 -24.24
CA ILE A 109 13.45 46.26 -23.84
C ILE A 109 13.51 46.41 -22.31
N PHE A 110 13.84 47.62 -21.85
CA PHE A 110 13.72 48.05 -20.45
C PHE A 110 12.25 48.08 -20.06
N ALA A 111 11.79 47.09 -19.30
CA ALA A 111 10.54 47.20 -18.54
C ALA A 111 10.89 47.63 -17.10
N ILE A 112 10.70 48.91 -16.82
CA ILE A 112 10.68 49.44 -15.45
C ILE A 112 9.43 48.87 -14.77
N ILE A 113 9.60 47.87 -13.91
CA ILE A 113 8.52 47.36 -13.06
C ILE A 113 8.53 48.18 -11.77
N VAL A 114 7.51 49.02 -11.59
CA VAL A 114 7.18 49.67 -10.33
C VAL A 114 6.70 48.58 -9.37
N ILE A 115 7.53 48.20 -8.39
CA ILE A 115 7.17 47.25 -7.35
C ILE A 115 6.31 47.98 -6.32
N LEU A 116 4.98 47.86 -6.45
CA LEU A 116 4.08 48.01 -5.30
C LEU A 116 4.31 46.81 -4.39
N GLY A 117 4.64 47.06 -3.12
CA GLY A 117 5.12 46.07 -2.16
C GLY A 117 4.32 44.78 -2.14
N LEU A 118 4.92 43.72 -2.67
CA LEU A 118 4.52 42.34 -2.42
C LEU A 118 5.25 41.91 -1.15
N SER A 119 4.52 41.71 -0.06
CA SER A 119 5.01 40.99 1.10
C SER A 119 5.38 39.57 0.67
N THR A 120 6.66 39.34 0.41
CA THR A 120 7.21 37.99 0.24
C THR A 120 7.29 37.34 1.61
N SER A 121 6.19 36.71 2.04
CA SER A 121 6.29 35.65 3.03
C SER A 121 7.19 34.58 2.43
N GLY A 122 8.33 34.36 3.10
CA GLY A 122 9.41 33.51 2.63
C GLY A 122 8.92 32.16 2.14
N ILE A 123 9.21 31.86 0.88
CA ILE A 123 9.20 30.48 0.42
C ILE A 123 10.47 29.88 1.02
N SER A 124 10.32 29.28 2.20
CA SER A 124 11.30 28.35 2.73
C SER A 124 11.51 27.28 1.68
N ASN A 125 12.68 27.27 1.05
CA ASN A 125 13.14 26.14 0.26
C ASN A 125 13.41 25.00 1.25
N VAL A 126 12.34 24.35 1.71
CA VAL A 126 12.42 23.12 2.50
C VAL A 126 12.95 22.07 1.53
N VAL A 127 14.24 21.77 1.65
CA VAL A 127 14.81 20.51 1.17
C VAL A 127 14.03 19.44 1.92
N SER A 128 12.92 18.99 1.32
CA SER A 128 12.12 17.90 1.82
C SER A 128 12.92 16.66 1.50
N ASP A 129 13.67 16.18 2.48
CA ASP A 129 14.21 14.83 2.47
C ASP A 129 12.99 13.91 2.60
N ASP A 130 12.37 13.62 1.46
CA ASP A 130 11.04 13.02 1.42
C ASP A 130 11.16 11.55 1.75
N SER A 131 10.96 11.22 3.03
CA SER A 131 10.89 9.86 3.56
C SER A 131 9.87 8.97 2.84
N ILE A 132 8.94 9.57 2.10
CA ILE A 132 7.89 8.92 1.32
C ILE A 132 7.88 9.49 -0.10
N SER A 133 7.71 8.63 -1.10
CA SER A 133 7.38 9.04 -2.46
C SER A 133 6.20 8.22 -2.99
N ILE A 134 5.41 8.80 -3.91
CA ILE A 134 4.33 8.09 -4.60
C ILE A 134 4.12 8.60 -6.02
N LYS A 135 3.93 7.67 -6.94
CA LYS A 135 3.63 7.92 -8.35
C LYS A 135 2.68 6.86 -8.91
N THR A 136 2.02 7.23 -9.99
CA THR A 136 1.30 6.33 -10.89
C THR A 136 2.05 6.22 -12.21
N ASP A 137 1.76 5.21 -13.03
CA ASP A 137 2.39 5.00 -14.33
C ASP A 137 1.91 5.98 -15.41
N LEU A 138 0.64 6.38 -15.36
CA LEU A 138 0.03 7.40 -16.22
C LEU A 138 -0.52 8.58 -15.41
N SER A 139 -0.70 9.71 -16.11
CA SER A 139 -1.37 10.91 -15.58
C SER A 139 -2.86 10.99 -15.92
N THR A 140 -3.37 10.05 -16.73
CA THR A 140 -4.78 9.97 -17.13
C THR A 140 -5.18 8.51 -17.31
N TYR A 141 -6.38 8.15 -16.82
CA TYR A 141 -6.98 6.82 -16.95
C TYR A 141 -8.43 6.89 -17.42
N GLU A 142 -8.90 5.83 -18.04
CA GLU A 142 -10.29 5.57 -18.41
C GLU A 142 -10.91 4.46 -17.56
N LYS A 143 -12.24 4.34 -17.60
CA LYS A 143 -12.96 3.33 -16.83
C LYS A 143 -12.49 1.92 -17.18
N GLY A 144 -11.99 1.20 -16.17
CA GLY A 144 -11.50 -0.17 -16.31
C GLY A 144 -10.00 -0.30 -16.57
N ASP A 145 -9.28 0.82 -16.71
CA ASP A 145 -7.82 0.79 -16.79
C ASP A 145 -7.19 0.23 -15.51
N ILE A 146 -6.01 -0.36 -15.64
CA ILE A 146 -5.18 -0.75 -14.51
C ILE A 146 -4.27 0.43 -14.17
N ILE A 147 -4.34 0.88 -12.92
CA ILE A 147 -3.47 1.89 -12.34
C ILE A 147 -2.32 1.17 -11.63
N SER A 148 -1.09 1.43 -12.07
CA SER A 148 0.11 0.95 -11.38
C SER A 148 0.62 2.02 -10.43
N ILE A 149 0.56 1.72 -9.13
CA ILE A 149 0.99 2.62 -8.06
C ILE A 149 2.34 2.14 -7.52
N SER A 150 3.31 3.04 -7.42
CA SER A 150 4.62 2.72 -6.85
C SER A 150 5.20 3.89 -6.07
N GLY A 151 6.13 3.59 -5.19
CA GLY A 151 6.76 4.60 -4.35
C GLY A 151 7.81 4.03 -3.42
N THR A 152 8.33 4.89 -2.55
CA THR A 152 9.30 4.54 -1.52
C THR A 152 8.80 4.96 -0.15
N SER A 153 9.14 4.21 0.89
CA SER A 153 8.90 4.57 2.29
C SER A 153 9.98 3.90 3.15
N ILE A 154 10.44 4.60 4.19
CA ILE A 154 11.35 4.03 5.20
C ILE A 154 10.61 3.21 6.28
N SER A 155 9.29 3.22 6.27
CA SER A 155 8.45 2.48 7.21
C SER A 155 8.21 1.05 6.71
N ASN A 156 7.95 0.11 7.62
CA ASN A 156 7.65 -1.28 7.23
C ASN A 156 6.27 -1.46 6.57
N LYS A 157 5.37 -0.49 6.77
CA LYS A 157 4.00 -0.51 6.27
C LYS A 157 3.62 0.88 5.74
N ILE A 158 2.81 0.90 4.69
CA ILE A 158 2.30 2.11 4.05
C ILE A 158 0.80 1.93 3.79
N ASN A 159 0.00 2.95 4.10
CA ASN A 159 -1.41 3.01 3.74
C ASN A 159 -1.55 3.82 2.46
N LEU A 160 -2.21 3.25 1.45
CA LEU A 160 -2.52 3.90 0.20
C LEU A 160 -4.02 4.16 0.11
N SER A 161 -4.39 5.29 -0.49
CA SER A 161 -5.79 5.62 -0.71
C SER A 161 -5.98 6.48 -1.95
N ILE A 162 -7.07 6.27 -2.69
CA ILE A 162 -7.51 7.14 -3.78
C ILE A 162 -8.81 7.83 -3.37
N GLU A 163 -8.85 9.15 -3.54
CA GLU A 163 -10.04 9.97 -3.42
C GLU A 163 -10.45 10.53 -4.78
N ASN A 164 -11.76 10.57 -5.06
CA ASN A 164 -12.28 11.24 -6.24
C ASN A 164 -12.28 12.76 -6.09
N GLN A 165 -12.70 13.48 -7.13
CA GLN A 165 -12.74 14.95 -7.16
C GLN A 165 -13.65 15.60 -6.11
N ASN A 166 -14.52 14.82 -5.47
CA ASN A 166 -15.38 15.30 -4.37
C ASN A 166 -14.76 15.02 -2.99
N GLY A 167 -13.54 14.47 -2.92
CA GLY A 167 -12.91 14.03 -1.68
C GLY A 167 -13.47 12.73 -1.11
N GLN A 168 -14.27 11.99 -1.87
CA GLN A 168 -14.78 10.68 -1.44
C GLN A 168 -13.70 9.63 -1.63
N LEU A 169 -13.43 8.85 -0.59
CA LEU A 169 -12.57 7.66 -0.66
C LEU A 169 -13.19 6.61 -1.58
N VAL A 170 -12.47 6.21 -2.63
CA VAL A 170 -12.94 5.23 -3.63
C VAL A 170 -12.12 3.94 -3.62
N TRP A 171 -10.93 3.97 -3.01
CA TRP A 171 -10.08 2.80 -2.89
C TRP A 171 -9.07 3.02 -1.76
N SER A 172 -8.73 1.96 -1.02
CA SER A 172 -7.63 1.96 -0.06
C SER A 172 -7.00 0.57 0.09
N GLU A 173 -5.72 0.55 0.43
CA GLU A 173 -4.96 -0.68 0.68
C GLU A 173 -3.80 -0.40 1.64
N GLN A 174 -3.53 -1.32 2.58
CA GLN A 174 -2.30 -1.31 3.38
C GLN A 174 -1.31 -2.31 2.80
N LEU A 175 -0.09 -1.86 2.52
CA LEU A 175 0.99 -2.68 1.97
C LEU A 175 2.14 -2.82 2.97
N SER A 176 2.84 -3.96 2.91
CA SER A 176 4.16 -4.07 3.50
C SER A 176 5.19 -3.49 2.53
N VAL A 177 6.10 -2.67 3.04
CA VAL A 177 7.20 -2.12 2.25
C VAL A 177 8.32 -3.16 2.16
N LYS A 178 8.92 -3.30 0.98
CA LYS A 178 10.00 -4.25 0.74
C LYS A 178 11.27 -3.80 1.44
N ASN A 179 12.23 -4.72 1.62
CA ASN A 179 13.51 -4.43 2.27
C ASN A 179 14.36 -3.35 1.56
N ASN A 180 14.07 -3.04 0.29
CA ASN A 180 14.70 -1.96 -0.46
C ASN A 180 13.93 -0.62 -0.35
N ASN A 181 13.04 -0.49 0.64
CA ASN A 181 12.19 0.68 0.89
C ASN A 181 11.19 0.97 -0.23
N GLU A 182 10.92 0.02 -1.14
CA GLU A 182 9.96 0.20 -2.22
C GLU A 182 8.62 -0.49 -1.94
N PHE A 183 7.54 0.09 -2.45
CA PHE A 183 6.23 -0.53 -2.50
C PHE A 183 5.62 -0.37 -3.89
N SER A 184 4.71 -1.30 -4.23
CA SER A 184 3.98 -1.26 -5.50
C SER A 184 2.69 -2.06 -5.39
N THR A 185 1.61 -1.58 -6.00
CA THR A 185 0.35 -2.32 -6.14
C THR A 185 -0.35 -1.95 -7.45
N LEU A 186 -1.35 -2.74 -7.82
CA LEU A 186 -2.20 -2.52 -8.98
C LEU A 186 -3.65 -2.39 -8.52
N THR A 187 -4.38 -1.42 -9.08
CA THR A 187 -5.82 -1.29 -8.86
C THR A 187 -6.53 -0.97 -10.16
N ILE A 188 -7.86 -1.17 -10.21
CA ILE A 188 -8.67 -0.89 -11.39
C ILE A 188 -9.30 0.49 -11.22
N ALA A 189 -9.25 1.32 -12.26
CA ALA A 189 -9.92 2.61 -12.35
C ALA A 189 -11.44 2.42 -12.53
N GLY A 190 -12.12 1.92 -11.49
CA GLY A 190 -13.53 1.59 -11.55
C GLY A 190 -14.10 1.11 -10.22
N GLY A 191 -15.43 1.02 -10.17
CA GLY A 191 -16.20 0.71 -8.96
C GLY A 191 -16.95 1.92 -8.43
N ASP A 192 -17.38 1.84 -7.18
CA ASP A 192 -18.13 2.91 -6.53
C ASP A 192 -17.26 4.17 -6.39
N GLY A 193 -17.87 5.33 -6.70
CA GLY A 193 -17.18 6.63 -6.68
C GLY A 193 -16.35 6.97 -7.92
N TRP A 194 -16.28 6.09 -8.92
CA TRP A 194 -15.68 6.32 -10.25
C TRP A 194 -16.73 6.68 -11.33
N ASN A 195 -17.80 7.36 -10.93
CA ASN A 195 -18.97 7.64 -11.77
C ASN A 195 -18.93 9.00 -12.49
N LYS A 196 -17.87 9.79 -12.29
CA LYS A 196 -17.66 11.07 -12.96
C LYS A 196 -16.19 11.28 -13.32
N SER A 197 -15.94 11.81 -14.50
CA SER A 197 -14.61 12.32 -14.88
C SER A 197 -14.15 13.42 -13.92
N GLY A 198 -12.85 13.51 -13.66
CA GLY A 198 -12.32 14.48 -12.72
C GLY A 198 -10.85 14.25 -12.37
N ILE A 199 -10.34 15.04 -11.43
CA ILE A 199 -9.02 14.86 -10.85
C ILE A 199 -9.15 14.02 -9.60
N PHE A 200 -8.45 12.90 -9.57
CA PHE A 200 -8.37 11.99 -8.44
C PHE A 200 -7.05 12.22 -7.71
N THR A 201 -7.06 12.01 -6.40
CA THR A 201 -5.89 12.18 -5.53
C THR A 201 -5.49 10.82 -4.98
N ILE A 202 -4.25 10.39 -5.25
CA ILE A 202 -3.63 9.23 -4.61
C ILE A 202 -2.81 9.72 -3.41
N LYS A 203 -2.94 9.07 -2.25
CA LYS A 203 -2.20 9.37 -1.03
C LYS A 203 -1.42 8.15 -0.56
N ALA A 204 -0.24 8.39 0.00
CA ALA A 204 0.60 7.45 0.72
C ALA A 204 0.82 7.98 2.13
N GLU A 205 0.49 7.20 3.14
CA GLU A 205 0.58 7.59 4.55
C GLU A 205 1.28 6.50 5.36
N ASP A 206 2.34 6.88 6.08
CA ASP A 206 2.99 6.07 7.09
C ASP A 206 3.26 6.89 8.37
N ASN A 207 4.07 6.35 9.28
CA ASN A 207 4.41 6.99 10.55
C ASN A 207 5.26 8.28 10.38
N SER A 208 5.88 8.48 9.22
CA SER A 208 6.72 9.62 8.86
C SER A 208 5.91 10.78 8.27
N GLY A 209 4.72 10.50 7.73
CA GLY A 209 3.80 11.53 7.23
C GLY A 209 2.93 11.07 6.07
N ILE A 210 2.43 12.07 5.31
CA ILE A 210 1.53 11.87 4.17
C ILE A 210 2.15 12.52 2.93
N LYS A 211 2.13 11.79 1.81
CA LYS A 211 2.41 12.31 0.47
C LYS A 211 1.26 12.03 -0.47
N SER A 212 1.07 12.91 -1.43
CA SER A 212 -0.02 12.81 -2.40
C SER A 212 0.43 13.15 -3.81
N ASN A 213 -0.25 12.55 -4.78
CA ASN A 213 -0.15 12.88 -6.19
C ASN A 213 -1.56 12.87 -6.80
N THR A 214 -1.71 13.36 -8.03
CA THR A 214 -3.01 13.47 -8.71
C THR A 214 -2.94 12.92 -10.12
N PHE A 215 -4.05 12.36 -10.59
CA PHE A 215 -4.23 11.94 -11.98
C PHE A 215 -5.64 12.30 -12.47
N SER A 216 -5.81 12.37 -13.78
CA SER A 216 -7.13 12.60 -14.40
C SER A 216 -7.84 11.27 -14.64
N PHE A 217 -9.15 11.23 -14.46
CA PHE A 217 -10.00 10.10 -14.80
C PHE A 217 -11.08 10.52 -15.81
N LYS A 218 -11.37 9.64 -16.78
CA LYS A 218 -12.36 9.85 -17.83
C LYS A 218 -13.29 8.63 -17.95
N ILE A 219 -14.56 8.90 -18.27
CA ILE A 219 -15.60 7.90 -18.55
C ILE A 219 -16.03 8.05 -20.00
#